data_AF-A0A3A8IU45-F1
#
_entry.id   AF-A0A3A8IU45-F1
#
_cell.length_a   1.000
_cell.length_b   1.000
_cell.length_c   1.000
_cell.angle_alpha   90.00
_cell.angle_beta   90.00
_cell.angle_gamma   90.00
#
_symmetry.space_group_name_H-M   'P 1'
#
loop_
_entity.id
_entity.type
_entity.pdbx_description
1 polymer ?
#
loop_
_entity_poly.entity_id
_entity_poly.type
_entity_poly.pdbx_seq_one_letter_code
_entity_poly.pdbx_strand_id
1 'polypeptide(L)'
;MSAPPLSTPPQGAPAAPLPPAPLPRTTVLRVFLRSLFLQASWNPKGMQNLGLAYAVYPALERLYPPGPLREAAVRRHLVFFNTHPYVAAAIVGGVVNHEQKIARGEETPDRVVGFKAALMGPLAALGDGFFWLSLKPAVGGLCAAMVPFLGVWAVGLFLVLYNLVH
;
A
#
# COMPACT_ATOMS: atom_id res chain seq x y z
N MET A 1 -7.33 -3.95 24.59
CA MET A 1 -8.46 -4.39 23.75
C MET A 1 -7.93 -5.47 22.82
N SER A 2 -8.18 -6.73 23.15
CA SER A 2 -7.76 -7.92 22.40
C SER A 2 -8.60 -8.04 21.12
N ALA A 3 -7.94 -8.25 19.98
CA ALA A 3 -8.63 -8.55 18.73
C ALA A 3 -9.47 -9.84 18.88
N PRO A 4 -10.68 -9.91 18.32
CA PRO A 4 -11.43 -11.16 18.30
C PRO A 4 -10.64 -12.23 17.51
N PRO A 5 -10.69 -13.50 17.92
CA PRO A 5 -10.00 -14.57 17.20
C PRO A 5 -10.55 -14.67 15.78
N LEU A 6 -9.65 -14.81 14.81
CA LEU A 6 -10.01 -15.11 13.43
C LEU A 6 -10.76 -16.45 13.44
N SER A 7 -12.07 -16.41 13.18
CA SER A 7 -12.91 -17.59 13.08
C SER A 7 -12.32 -18.55 12.06
N THR A 8 -12.04 -19.78 12.48
CA THR A 8 -11.64 -20.87 11.59
C THR A 8 -12.69 -21.03 10.49
N PRO A 9 -12.27 -21.14 9.21
CA PRO A 9 -13.22 -21.32 8.13
C PRO A 9 -13.99 -22.64 8.33
N PRO A 10 -15.29 -22.69 8.00
CA PRO A 10 -16.09 -23.90 8.13
C PRO A 10 -15.49 -25.03 7.28
N GLN A 11 -15.23 -26.17 7.91
CA GLN A 11 -14.80 -27.39 7.25
C GLN A 11 -15.95 -27.88 6.35
N GLY A 12 -15.77 -27.81 5.03
CA GLY A 12 -16.77 -28.23 4.04
C GLY A 12 -17.06 -27.25 2.91
N ALA A 13 -16.40 -26.09 2.84
CA ALA A 13 -16.54 -25.19 1.69
C ALA A 13 -15.95 -25.84 0.42
N PRO A 14 -16.66 -25.80 -0.73
CA PRO A 14 -16.13 -26.32 -1.99
C PRO A 14 -14.79 -25.65 -2.30
N ALA A 15 -13.82 -26.45 -2.75
CA ALA A 15 -12.51 -25.96 -3.19
C ALA A 15 -12.73 -24.80 -4.17
N ALA A 16 -12.14 -23.64 -3.85
CA ALA A 16 -12.28 -22.45 -4.67
C ALA A 16 -11.87 -22.80 -6.12
N PRO A 17 -12.62 -22.32 -7.13
CA PRO A 17 -12.31 -22.61 -8.53
C PRO A 17 -10.88 -22.18 -8.87
N LEU A 18 -10.28 -22.97 -9.77
CA LEU A 18 -8.88 -22.97 -10.21
C LEU A 18 -8.16 -21.60 -10.17
N PRO A 19 -6.85 -21.61 -9.84
CA PRO A 19 -6.08 -20.40 -9.60
C PRO A 19 -6.16 -19.45 -10.79
N PRO A 20 -6.39 -18.14 -10.57
CA PRO A 20 -6.44 -17.21 -11.68
C PRO A 20 -5.07 -17.20 -12.39
N ALA A 21 -5.12 -17.16 -13.72
CA ALA A 21 -3.98 -16.79 -14.55
C ALA A 21 -3.28 -15.53 -13.98
N PRO A 22 -1.96 -15.35 -14.23
CA PRO A 22 -1.22 -14.19 -13.73
C PRO A 22 -2.02 -12.90 -13.93
N LEU A 23 -2.09 -12.06 -12.89
CA LEU A 23 -2.93 -10.87 -12.92
C LEU A 23 -2.63 -10.04 -14.17
N PRO A 24 -3.66 -9.66 -14.97
CA PRO A 24 -3.45 -8.84 -16.15
C PRO A 24 -2.70 -7.57 -15.81
N ARG A 25 -1.82 -7.10 -16.71
CA ARG A 25 -1.10 -5.83 -16.55
C ARG A 25 -2.03 -4.66 -16.27
N THR A 26 -3.24 -4.68 -16.82
CA THR A 26 -4.29 -3.68 -16.56
C THR A 26 -4.80 -3.68 -15.11
N THR A 27 -4.71 -4.81 -14.42
CA THR A 27 -4.99 -4.91 -12.98
C THR A 27 -3.86 -4.28 -12.19
N VAL A 28 -2.62 -4.66 -12.50
CA VAL A 28 -1.43 -4.15 -11.81
C VAL A 28 -1.30 -2.64 -11.98
N LEU A 29 -1.57 -2.13 -13.18
CA LEU A 29 -1.63 -0.68 -13.44
C LEU A 29 -2.73 0.00 -12.62
N ARG A 30 -3.92 -0.61 -12.51
CA ARG A 30 -4.98 -0.08 -11.63
C ARG A 30 -4.58 -0.08 -10.16
N VAL A 31 -3.89 -1.11 -9.69
CA VAL A 31 -3.35 -1.16 -8.33
C VAL A 31 -2.33 -0.04 -8.12
N PHE A 32 -1.40 0.14 -9.06
CA PHE A 32 -0.40 1.21 -9.04
C PHE A 32 -1.06 2.60 -8.98
N LEU A 33 -1.98 2.90 -9.89
CA LEU A 33 -2.68 4.20 -9.93
C LEU A 33 -3.50 4.44 -8.67
N ARG A 34 -4.17 3.41 -8.13
CA ARG A 34 -4.91 3.54 -6.86
C ARG A 34 -3.99 3.69 -5.66
N SER A 35 -2.76 3.19 -5.72
CA SER A 35 -1.78 3.33 -4.63
C SER A 35 -1.33 4.78 -4.41
N LEU A 36 -1.45 5.65 -5.42
CA LEU A 36 -1.21 7.09 -5.28
C LEU A 36 -2.19 7.76 -4.29
N PHE A 37 -3.33 7.12 -4.00
CA PHE A 37 -4.32 7.59 -3.04
C PHE A 37 -4.19 6.92 -1.66
N LEU A 38 -3.02 6.34 -1.34
CA LEU A 38 -2.79 5.63 -0.08
C LEU A 38 -3.16 6.45 1.17
N GLN A 39 -2.85 7.76 1.16
CA GLN A 39 -3.14 8.64 2.30
C GLN A 39 -4.52 9.32 2.24
N ALA A 40 -5.32 9.11 1.20
CA ALA A 40 -6.60 9.81 1.00
C ALA A 40 -7.63 9.51 2.10
N SER A 41 -7.53 8.35 2.76
CA SER A 41 -8.44 7.91 3.84
C SER A 41 -7.70 7.61 5.15
N TRP A 42 -6.72 8.45 5.47
CA TRP A 42 -5.98 8.31 6.73
C TRP A 42 -6.94 8.47 7.92
N ASN A 43 -6.85 7.56 8.89
CA ASN A 43 -7.69 7.60 10.08
C ASN A 43 -6.95 7.15 11.35
N PRO A 44 -7.31 7.63 12.54
CA PRO A 44 -6.59 7.29 13.77
C PRO A 44 -6.59 5.81 14.15
N LYS A 45 -7.58 5.02 13.68
CA LYS A 45 -7.71 3.59 14.06
C LYS A 45 -6.80 2.69 13.23
N GLY A 46 -6.68 2.97 11.94
CA GLY A 46 -6.02 2.09 10.97
C GLY A 46 -4.91 2.74 10.17
N MET A 47 -4.67 4.04 10.38
CA MET A 47 -3.74 4.87 9.61
C MET A 47 -4.08 4.80 8.11
N GLN A 48 -3.23 4.16 7.29
CA GLN A 48 -3.35 4.06 5.84
C GLN A 48 -4.09 2.80 5.37
N ASN A 49 -4.63 1.97 6.28
CA ASN A 49 -5.24 0.68 5.96
C ASN A 49 -6.36 0.75 4.89
N LEU A 50 -7.21 1.77 4.93
CA LEU A 50 -8.28 1.98 3.96
C LEU A 50 -7.73 2.30 2.58
N GLY A 51 -6.70 3.15 2.50
CA GLY A 51 -6.01 3.45 1.25
C GLY A 51 -5.32 2.21 0.68
N LEU A 52 -4.70 1.38 1.54
CA LEU A 52 -4.12 0.11 1.13
C LEU A 52 -5.19 -0.85 0.58
N ALA A 53 -6.29 -1.02 1.30
CA ALA A 53 -7.40 -1.87 0.87
C ALA A 53 -7.99 -1.41 -0.47
N TYR A 54 -8.16 -0.10 -0.66
CA TYR A 54 -8.60 0.50 -1.92
C TYR A 54 -7.60 0.23 -3.06
N ALA A 55 -6.30 0.38 -2.79
CA ALA A 55 -5.24 0.16 -3.76
C ALA A 55 -5.22 -1.27 -4.27
N VAL A 56 -5.31 -2.27 -3.38
CA VAL A 56 -5.23 -3.68 -3.75
C VAL A 56 -6.57 -4.28 -4.20
N TYR A 57 -7.69 -3.59 -3.99
CA TYR A 57 -9.02 -4.08 -4.33
C TYR A 57 -9.17 -4.62 -5.76
N PRO A 58 -8.63 -4.00 -6.83
CA PRO A 58 -8.72 -4.56 -8.18
C PRO A 58 -8.08 -5.94 -8.33
N ALA A 59 -7.06 -6.24 -7.53
CA ALA A 59 -6.46 -7.58 -7.47
C ALA A 59 -7.39 -8.52 -6.70
N LEU A 60 -7.86 -8.13 -5.52
CA LEU A 60 -8.77 -8.96 -4.70
C LEU A 60 -10.07 -9.33 -5.43
N GLU A 61 -10.63 -8.39 -6.20
CA GLU A 61 -11.84 -8.62 -7.01
C GLU A 61 -11.62 -9.70 -8.08
N ARG A 62 -10.41 -9.79 -8.65
CA ARG A 62 -10.06 -10.84 -9.61
C ARG A 62 -9.72 -12.17 -8.94
N LEU A 63 -9.07 -12.12 -7.79
CA LEU A 63 -8.61 -13.31 -7.08
C LEU A 63 -9.75 -14.06 -6.39
N TYR A 64 -10.77 -13.34 -5.92
CA TYR A 64 -11.87 -13.91 -5.15
C TYR A 64 -13.22 -13.50 -5.75
N PRO A 65 -14.14 -14.43 -6.05
CA PRO A 65 -15.50 -14.09 -6.49
C PRO A 65 -16.27 -13.35 -5.39
N PRO A 66 -17.38 -12.64 -5.73
CA PRO A 66 -18.23 -12.02 -4.73
C PRO A 66 -18.70 -13.04 -3.68
N GLY A 67 -18.59 -12.70 -2.40
CA GLY A 67 -18.98 -13.55 -1.29
C GLY A 67 -18.00 -13.54 -0.11
N PRO A 68 -18.17 -14.47 0.86
CA PRO A 68 -17.44 -14.46 2.12
C PRO A 68 -15.92 -14.49 2.00
N LEU A 69 -15.39 -15.15 0.96
CA LEU A 69 -13.95 -15.21 0.71
C LEU A 69 -13.37 -13.85 0.32
N ARG A 70 -14.06 -13.09 -0.53
CA ARG A 70 -13.65 -11.72 -0.90
C ARG A 70 -13.76 -10.79 0.30
N GLU A 71 -14.80 -10.91 1.10
CA GLU A 71 -14.94 -10.11 2.33
C GLU A 71 -13.79 -10.39 3.32
N ALA A 72 -13.43 -11.67 3.51
CA ALA A 72 -12.30 -12.06 4.34
C ALA A 72 -10.96 -11.55 3.76
N ALA A 73 -10.81 -11.54 2.44
CA ALA A 73 -9.65 -10.96 1.76
C ALA A 73 -9.56 -9.46 1.97
N VAL A 74 -10.66 -8.71 1.85
CA VAL A 74 -10.66 -7.27 2.11
C VAL A 74 -10.37 -6.97 3.59
N ARG A 75 -11.01 -7.69 4.52
CA ARG A 75 -10.88 -7.46 5.97
C ARG A 75 -9.44 -7.60 6.47
N ARG A 76 -8.63 -8.52 5.94
CA ARG A 76 -7.23 -8.67 6.38
C ARG A 76 -6.32 -7.51 5.94
N HIS A 77 -6.77 -6.66 5.02
CA HIS A 77 -6.09 -5.40 4.67
C HIS A 77 -6.57 -4.19 5.48
N LEU A 78 -7.60 -4.35 6.32
CA LEU A 78 -8.08 -3.32 7.25
C LEU A 78 -7.41 -3.37 8.63
N VAL A 79 -6.41 -4.23 8.81
CA VAL A 79 -5.51 -4.15 9.98
C VAL A 79 -4.63 -2.92 9.90
N PHE A 80 -4.05 -2.49 11.02
CA PHE A 80 -3.14 -1.34 11.09
C PHE A 80 -2.06 -1.43 9.99
N PHE A 81 -1.89 -0.32 9.27
CA PHE A 81 -0.86 -0.20 8.25
C PHE A 81 -0.42 1.26 8.16
N ASN A 82 0.86 1.52 8.42
CA ASN A 82 1.41 2.86 8.31
C ASN A 82 2.86 2.79 7.83
N THR A 83 3.14 3.38 6.69
CA THR A 83 4.49 3.48 6.12
C THR A 83 4.65 4.79 5.34
N HIS A 84 5.87 5.11 4.92
CA HIS A 84 6.07 6.29 4.11
C HIS A 84 5.49 6.09 2.70
N PRO A 85 4.63 7.01 2.20
CA PRO A 85 3.84 6.80 1.00
C PRO A 85 4.66 6.48 -0.25
N TYR A 86 5.84 7.08 -0.41
CA TYR A 86 6.64 6.95 -1.64
C TYR A 86 7.29 5.57 -1.78
N VAL A 87 7.53 4.89 -0.66
CA VAL A 87 8.11 3.54 -0.64
C VAL A 87 7.05 2.45 -0.42
N ALA A 88 5.80 2.85 -0.19
CA ALA A 88 4.69 1.93 0.02
C ALA A 88 4.40 1.04 -1.20
N ALA A 89 4.77 1.49 -2.41
CA ALA A 89 4.60 0.73 -3.65
C ALA A 89 5.24 -0.66 -3.59
N ALA A 90 6.39 -0.79 -2.92
CA ALA A 90 7.06 -2.07 -2.70
C ALA A 90 6.20 -3.04 -1.85
N ILE A 91 5.59 -2.52 -0.78
CA ILE A 91 4.68 -3.30 0.07
C ILE A 91 3.40 -3.65 -0.71
N VAL A 92 2.82 -2.72 -1.46
CA VAL A 92 1.62 -2.97 -2.28
C VAL A 92 1.87 -4.10 -3.28
N GLY A 93 3.01 -4.08 -3.99
CA GLY A 93 3.40 -5.16 -4.90
C GLY A 93 3.56 -6.51 -4.19
N GLY A 94 4.23 -6.53 -3.04
CA GLY A 94 4.37 -7.74 -2.23
C GLY A 94 3.04 -8.28 -1.70
N VAL A 95 2.12 -7.40 -1.29
CA VAL A 95 0.76 -7.77 -0.89
C VAL A 95 0.03 -8.46 -2.03
N VAL A 96 0.08 -7.91 -3.25
CA VAL A 96 -0.52 -8.53 -4.43
C VAL A 96 0.13 -9.88 -4.76
N ASN A 97 1.44 -10.05 -4.52
CA ASN A 97 2.12 -11.34 -4.69
C ASN A 97 1.63 -12.37 -3.66
N HIS A 98 1.58 -12.01 -2.39
CA HIS A 98 1.08 -12.90 -1.32
C HIS A 98 -0.39 -13.27 -1.53
N GLU A 99 -1.25 -12.31 -1.90
CA GLU A 99 -2.66 -12.60 -2.19
C GLU A 99 -2.85 -13.55 -3.37
N GLN A 100 -2.01 -13.45 -4.40
CA GLN A 100 -2.00 -14.44 -5.48
C GLN A 100 -1.64 -15.84 -4.96
N LYS A 101 -0.61 -15.98 -4.13
CA LYS A 101 -0.22 -17.28 -3.54
C LYS A 101 -1.31 -17.85 -2.61
N ILE A 102 -1.95 -16.99 -1.81
CA ILE A 102 -3.08 -17.38 -0.95
C ILE A 102 -4.25 -17.87 -1.79
N ALA A 103 -4.59 -17.18 -2.88
CA ALA A 103 -5.65 -17.61 -3.81
C ALA A 103 -5.34 -18.94 -4.51
N ARG A 104 -4.05 -19.33 -4.62
CA ARG A 104 -3.61 -20.64 -5.13
C ARG A 104 -3.50 -21.72 -4.05
N GLY A 105 -3.73 -21.39 -2.78
CA GLY A 105 -3.56 -22.32 -1.66
C GLY A 105 -2.09 -22.60 -1.29
N GLU A 106 -1.15 -21.80 -1.77
CA GLU A 106 0.30 -21.96 -1.51
C GLU A 106 0.72 -21.32 -0.18
N GLU A 107 -0.05 -20.36 0.32
CA GLU A 107 0.24 -19.62 1.55
C GLU A 107 -1.03 -19.38 2.37
N THR A 108 -0.87 -19.25 3.69
CA THR A 108 -1.97 -18.88 4.59
C THR A 108 -2.17 -17.36 4.63
N PRO A 109 -3.39 -16.86 4.92
CA PRO A 109 -3.67 -15.43 5.05
C PRO A 109 -2.77 -14.66 6.03
N ASP A 110 -2.24 -15.32 7.06
CA ASP A 110 -1.35 -14.68 8.03
C ASP A 110 -0.01 -14.24 7.41
N ARG A 111 0.41 -14.85 6.29
CA ARG A 111 1.64 -14.50 5.58
C ARG A 111 1.62 -13.07 5.06
N VAL A 112 0.51 -12.63 4.46
CA VAL A 112 0.40 -11.25 3.94
C VAL A 112 0.32 -10.23 5.08
N VAL A 113 -0.28 -10.60 6.22
CA VAL A 113 -0.35 -9.73 7.41
C VAL A 113 1.04 -9.58 8.03
N GLY A 114 1.76 -10.69 8.21
CA GLY A 114 3.13 -10.70 8.71
C GLY A 114 4.09 -9.95 7.79
N PHE A 115 3.97 -10.11 6.48
CA PHE A 115 4.76 -9.36 5.49
C PHE A 115 4.59 -7.84 5.65
N LYS A 116 3.35 -7.35 5.74
CA LYS A 116 3.08 -5.92 5.97
C LYS A 116 3.66 -5.44 7.29
N ALA A 117 3.45 -6.20 8.37
CA ALA A 117 3.94 -5.84 9.69
C ALA A 117 5.48 -5.76 9.74
N ALA A 118 6.16 -6.68 9.05
CA ALA A 118 7.62 -6.72 8.98
C ALA A 118 8.21 -5.53 8.20
N LEU A 119 7.53 -5.07 7.15
CA LEU A 119 8.07 -4.01 6.27
C LEU A 119 7.60 -2.61 6.61
N MET A 120 6.43 -2.44 7.21
CA MET A 120 5.85 -1.10 7.43
C MET A 120 6.78 -0.19 8.23
N GLY A 121 7.43 -0.71 9.28
CA GLY A 121 8.34 0.04 10.16
C GLY A 121 9.65 0.44 9.50
N PRO A 122 10.45 -0.52 8.98
CA PRO A 122 11.72 -0.20 8.30
C PRO A 122 11.55 0.74 7.10
N LEU A 123 10.51 0.52 6.28
CA LEU A 123 10.25 1.41 5.14
C LEU A 123 9.69 2.77 5.56
N ALA A 124 8.94 2.86 6.67
CA ALA A 124 8.59 4.14 7.26
C ALA A 124 9.84 4.92 7.66
N ALA A 125 10.72 4.31 8.46
CA ALA A 125 11.94 4.97 8.93
C ALA A 125 12.84 5.44 7.77
N LEU A 126 13.02 4.60 6.75
CA LEU A 126 13.80 4.95 5.56
C LEU A 126 13.16 6.10 4.78
N GLY A 127 11.85 6.02 4.52
CA GLY A 127 11.16 7.05 3.76
C GLY A 127 11.07 8.38 4.50
N ASP A 128 10.72 8.36 5.78
CA ASP A 128 10.64 9.56 6.63
C ASP A 128 12.01 10.24 6.71
N GLY A 129 13.08 9.46 6.95
CA GLY A 129 14.45 9.97 7.04
C GLY A 129 14.93 10.62 5.74
N PHE A 130 14.72 9.95 4.62
CA PHE A 130 15.19 10.44 3.32
C PHE A 130 14.28 11.55 2.76
N PHE A 131 12.98 11.31 2.60
CA PHE A 131 12.10 12.24 1.89
C PHE A 131 11.63 13.41 2.76
N TRP A 132 11.20 13.15 4.00
CA TRP A 132 10.62 14.20 4.85
C TRP A 132 11.64 14.96 5.67
N LEU A 133 12.64 14.28 6.23
CA LEU A 133 13.63 14.92 7.11
C LEU A 133 14.85 15.47 6.35
N SER A 134 15.19 14.88 5.20
CA SER A 134 16.41 15.26 4.47
C SER A 134 16.11 15.99 3.16
N LEU A 135 15.51 15.31 2.17
CA LEU A 135 15.32 15.84 0.82
C LEU A 135 14.38 17.06 0.81
N LYS A 136 13.19 16.96 1.42
CA LYS A 136 12.21 18.04 1.40
C LYS A 136 12.73 19.33 2.06
N PRO A 137 13.36 19.29 3.26
CA PRO A 137 13.95 20.50 3.85
C PRO A 137 15.16 21.01 3.09
N ALA A 138 16.01 20.14 2.54
CA ALA A 138 17.18 20.56 1.77
C ALA A 138 16.77 21.29 0.47
N VAL A 139 15.86 20.72 -0.31
CA VAL A 139 15.33 21.35 -1.53
C VAL A 139 14.55 22.62 -1.17
N GLY A 140 13.77 22.60 -0.09
CA GLY A 140 13.05 23.78 0.42
C GLY A 140 13.99 24.93 0.80
N GLY A 141 15.07 24.63 1.53
CA GLY A 141 16.08 25.62 1.93
C GLY A 141 16.83 26.19 0.72
N LEU A 142 17.22 25.33 -0.23
CA LEU A 142 17.83 25.77 -1.49
C LEU A 142 16.90 26.71 -2.26
N CYS A 143 15.63 26.34 -2.43
CA CYS A 143 14.68 27.16 -3.19
C CYS A 143 14.36 28.47 -2.46
N ALA A 144 14.27 28.46 -1.13
CA ALA A 144 14.10 29.67 -0.32
C ALA A 144 15.28 30.64 -0.51
N ALA A 145 16.52 30.13 -0.53
CA ALA A 145 17.70 30.94 -0.79
C ALA A 145 17.74 31.54 -2.21
N MET A 146 17.04 30.93 -3.17
CA MET A 146 16.96 31.39 -4.56
C MET A 146 15.84 32.41 -4.82
N VAL A 147 14.97 32.69 -3.85
CA VAL A 147 13.89 33.67 -3.97
C VAL A 147 14.36 35.06 -4.45
N PRO A 148 15.48 35.63 -3.97
CA PRO A 148 15.96 36.94 -4.44
C PRO A 148 16.29 36.98 -5.94
N PHE A 149 16.59 35.84 -6.56
CA PHE A 149 16.98 35.75 -7.97
C PHE A 149 15.83 35.27 -8.88
N LEU A 150 14.99 34.36 -8.37
CA LEU A 150 13.95 33.68 -9.14
C LEU A 150 12.53 34.19 -8.85
N GLY A 151 12.33 34.92 -7.75
CA GLY A 151 11.00 35.32 -7.29
C GLY A 151 10.07 34.10 -7.17
N VAL A 152 8.87 34.19 -7.76
CA VAL A 152 7.87 33.10 -7.74
C VAL A 152 8.35 31.82 -8.42
N TRP A 153 9.32 31.90 -9.34
CA TRP A 153 9.86 30.72 -10.03
C TRP A 153 10.64 29.80 -9.10
N ALA A 154 11.05 30.25 -7.91
CA ALA A 154 11.60 29.38 -6.88
C ALA A 154 10.60 28.28 -6.45
N VAL A 155 9.29 28.54 -6.53
CA VAL A 155 8.25 27.53 -6.29
C VAL A 155 8.25 26.49 -7.41
N GLY A 156 8.36 26.92 -8.67
CA GLY A 156 8.50 26.02 -9.82
C GLY A 156 9.74 25.14 -9.70
N LEU A 157 10.87 25.73 -9.29
CA LEU A 157 12.10 24.99 -9.03
C LEU A 157 11.91 23.94 -7.94
N PHE A 158 11.27 24.28 -6.82
CA PHE A 158 10.96 23.32 -5.75
C PHE A 158 10.12 22.15 -6.28
N LEU A 159 9.06 22.44 -7.04
CA LEU A 159 8.18 21.42 -7.60
C LEU A 159 8.95 20.48 -8.54
N VAL A 160 9.81 21.01 -9.42
CA VAL A 160 10.60 20.19 -10.33
C VAL A 160 11.62 19.34 -9.57
N LEU A 161 12.43 19.95 -8.71
CA LEU A 161 13.49 19.25 -7.98
C LEU A 161 12.94 18.17 -7.05
N TYR A 162 11.85 18.47 -6.33
CA TYR A 162 11.25 17.53 -5.40
C TYR A 162 10.54 16.38 -6.13
N ASN A 163 9.71 16.68 -7.14
CA ASN A 163 8.94 15.65 -7.87
C ASN A 163 9.76 14.82 -8.85
N LEU A 164 11.00 15.20 -9.16
CA LEU A 164 11.90 14.35 -9.95
C LEU A 164 12.35 13.11 -9.16
N VAL A 165 12.43 13.24 -7.83
CA VAL A 165 12.92 12.19 -6.93
C VAL A 165 11.79 11.48 -6.19
N HIS A 166 10.68 12.20 -5.93
CA HIS A 166 9.45 11.70 -5.32
C HIS A 166 8.66 10.76 -6.25
#